data_AF-A0A520IAA4-F1
#
_entry.id   AF-A0A520IAA4-F1
#
_cell.length_a   1.000
_cell.length_b   1.000
_cell.length_c   1.000
_cell.angle_alpha   90.00
_cell.angle_beta   90.00
_cell.angle_gamma   90.00
#
_symmetry.space_group_name_H-M   'P 1'
#
loop_
_entity.id
_entity.type
_entity.pdbx_description
1 polymer ?
#
loop_
_entity_poly.entity_id
_entity_poly.type
_entity_poly.pdbx_seq_one_letter_code
_entity_poly.pdbx_strand_id
1 'polypeptide(L)' 'ETDFGGGVVRDTSDLNKHLASETALGRVGLPDDIGSVVAFLCSDESKWINAQRIEVSGGFKI' A
#
# COMPACT_ATOMS: atom_id res chain seq x y z
N GLU A 1 3.97 7.82 -5.70
CA GLU A 1 3.38 7.57 -4.37
C GLU A 1 1.89 7.86 -4.46
N THR A 2 1.06 7.19 -3.67
CA THR A 2 -0.39 7.39 -3.71
C THR A 2 -0.76 8.77 -3.17
N ASP A 3 -1.51 9.57 -3.94
CA ASP A 3 -1.88 10.96 -3.57
C ASP A 3 -3.02 11.03 -2.53
N PHE A 4 -3.01 10.15 -1.52
CA PHE A 4 -3.92 10.26 -0.39
C PHE A 4 -3.67 11.59 0.35
N GLY A 5 -4.74 12.31 0.67
CA GLY A 5 -4.65 13.61 1.33
C GLY A 5 -4.07 14.73 0.48
N GLY A 6 -4.11 14.63 -0.85
CA GLY A 6 -3.64 15.69 -1.77
C GLY A 6 -2.14 15.68 -2.02
N GLY A 7 -1.47 14.53 -1.84
CA GLY A 7 -0.04 14.37 -2.12
C GLY A 7 0.89 14.82 -0.99
N VAL A 8 0.37 15.08 0.21
CA VAL A 8 1.15 15.55 1.37
C VAL A 8 2.33 14.63 1.72
N VAL A 9 2.17 13.31 1.59
CA VAL A 9 3.27 12.34 1.80
C VAL A 9 4.36 12.46 0.73
N ARG A 10 3.99 12.74 -0.51
CA ARG A 10 4.92 12.95 -1.64
C ARG A 10 5.66 14.27 -1.54
N ASP A 11 4.95 15.32 -1.16
CA ASP A 11 5.46 16.70 -1.14
C ASP A 11 6.22 17.03 0.16
N THR A 12 6.05 16.22 1.22
CA THR A 12 6.69 16.45 2.52
C THR A 12 7.69 15.34 2.84
N SER A 13 8.96 15.56 2.49
CA SER A 13 10.06 14.59 2.70
C SER A 13 10.13 14.03 4.12
N ASP A 14 9.98 14.86 5.15
CA ASP A 14 10.10 14.40 6.54
C ASP A 14 8.95 13.48 6.94
N LEU A 15 7.74 13.74 6.43
CA LEU A 15 6.59 12.87 6.63
C LEU A 15 6.79 11.54 5.89
N ASN A 16 7.28 11.57 4.65
CA ASN A 16 7.61 10.36 3.89
C ASN A 16 8.59 9.48 4.66
N LYS A 17 9.71 10.06 5.12
CA LYS A 17 10.74 9.36 5.89
C LYS A 17 10.20 8.80 7.20
N HIS A 18 9.36 9.56 7.90
CA HIS A 18 8.73 9.09 9.13
C HIS A 18 7.85 7.86 8.87
N LEU A 19 6.96 7.93 7.88
CA LEU A 19 6.10 6.81 7.53
C LEU A 19 6.90 5.60 7.03
N ALA A 20 7.92 5.82 6.19
CA ALA A 20 8.82 4.77 5.74
C ALA A 20 9.55 4.08 6.91
N SER A 21 9.90 4.81 7.97
CA SER A 21 10.52 4.23 9.17
C SER A 21 9.58 3.37 10.01
N GLU A 22 8.27 3.57 9.89
CA GLU A 22 7.24 2.75 10.54
C GLU A 22 6.75 1.60 9.66
N THR A 23 7.15 1.56 8.38
CA THR A 23 6.82 0.49 7.44
C THR A 23 7.96 -0.53 7.39
N ALA A 24 7.66 -1.81 7.64
CA ALA A 24 8.68 -2.87 7.63
C ALA A 24 9.45 -2.99 6.31
N LEU A 25 8.80 -2.70 5.17
CA LEU A 25 9.47 -2.64 3.86
C LEU A 25 10.36 -1.40 3.63
N GLY A 26 10.43 -0.48 4.60
CA GLY A 26 11.34 0.67 4.58
C GLY A 26 10.97 1.77 3.59
N ARG A 27 9.74 1.76 3.05
CA ARG A 27 9.24 2.76 2.10
C ARG A 27 7.74 2.97 2.23
N VAL A 28 7.25 4.12 1.76
CA VAL A 28 5.82 4.36 1.62
C VAL A 28 5.23 3.58 0.44
N GLY A 29 3.91 3.34 0.51
CA GLY A 29 3.16 2.68 -0.56
C GLY A 29 3.05 3.52 -1.83
N LEU A 30 3.05 2.85 -2.96
CA LEU A 30 2.79 3.39 -4.30
C LEU A 30 1.46 2.86 -4.83
N PRO A 31 0.84 3.54 -5.83
CA PRO A 31 -0.39 3.05 -6.45
C PRO A 31 -0.29 1.61 -6.95
N ASP A 32 0.85 1.24 -7.53
CA ASP A 32 1.08 -0.09 -8.11
C ASP A 32 1.14 -1.21 -7.06
N ASP A 33 1.49 -0.89 -5.81
CA ASP A 33 1.50 -1.87 -4.71
C ASP A 33 0.08 -2.36 -4.38
N ILE A 34 -0.92 -1.49 -4.55
CA ILE A 34 -2.33 -1.83 -4.34
C ILE A 34 -2.97 -2.30 -5.64
N GLY A 35 -2.67 -1.63 -6.75
CA GLY A 35 -3.23 -1.93 -8.06
C GLY A 35 -2.95 -3.36 -8.52
N SER A 36 -1.74 -3.86 -8.30
CA SER A 36 -1.37 -5.24 -8.62
C SER A 36 -2.17 -6.27 -7.81
N VAL A 37 -2.39 -6.03 -6.52
CA VAL A 37 -3.21 -6.91 -5.67
C VAL A 37 -4.67 -6.87 -6.08
N VAL A 38 -5.21 -5.69 -6.41
CA VAL A 38 -6.59 -5.56 -6.92
C VAL A 38 -6.75 -6.31 -8.24
N ALA A 39 -5.80 -6.16 -9.17
CA ALA A 39 -5.81 -6.88 -10.45
C ALA A 39 -5.78 -8.40 -10.23
N PHE A 40 -4.94 -8.88 -9.32
CA PHE A 40 -4.93 -10.30 -8.91
C PHE A 40 -6.30 -10.73 -8.37
N LEU A 41 -6.90 -9.98 -7.45
CA LEU A 41 -8.20 -10.31 -6.84
C LEU A 41 -9.36 -10.32 -7.85
N CYS A 42 -9.24 -9.57 -8.94
CA CYS A 42 -10.20 -9.55 -10.04
C CYS A 42 -9.92 -10.62 -11.12
N SER A 43 -8.87 -11.42 -10.97
CA SER A 43 -8.49 -12.45 -11.94
C SER A 43 -9.08 -13.83 -11.59
N ASP A 44 -9.00 -14.77 -12.53
CA ASP A 44 -9.38 -16.17 -12.28
C ASP A 44 -8.44 -16.88 -11.28
N GLU A 45 -7.24 -16.35 -11.05
CA GLU A 45 -6.26 -16.94 -10.12
C GLU A 45 -6.73 -16.86 -8.66
N SER A 46 -7.57 -15.87 -8.34
CA SER A 46 -8.13 -15.66 -7.00
C SER A 46 -9.56 -16.18 -6.85
N LYS A 47 -10.10 -16.95 -7.81
CA LYS A 47 -11.54 -17.33 -7.88
C LYS A 47 -12.12 -18.04 -6.65
N TRP A 48 -11.28 -18.57 -5.76
CA TRP A 48 -11.72 -19.24 -4.52
C TRP A 48 -11.57 -18.37 -3.27
N ILE A 49 -11.11 -17.12 -3.41
CA ILE A 49 -11.00 -16.14 -2.34
C ILE A 49 -12.30 -15.34 -2.30
N ASN A 50 -12.99 -15.35 -1.16
CA ASN A 50 -14.15 -14.51 -0.92
C ASN A 50 -14.19 -14.03 0.54
N ALA A 51 -14.87 -12.90 0.78
CA ALA A 51 -15.09 -12.33 2.11
C ALA A 51 -13.84 -12.16 2.99
N GLN A 52 -12.66 -12.01 2.38
CA GLN A 52 -11.40 -11.81 3.11
C GLN A 52 -11.07 -10.32 3.22
N ARG A 53 -10.56 -9.93 4.39
CA ARG A 53 -9.83 -8.66 4.55
C ARG A 53 -8.35 -8.94 4.29
N ILE A 54 -7.82 -8.40 3.20
CA ILE A 54 -6.41 -8.51 2.85
C ILE A 54 -5.74 -7.17 3.14
N GLU A 55 -4.73 -7.19 4.01
CA GLU A 55 -3.96 -6.00 4.34
C GLU A 55 -2.74 -5.87 3.44
N VAL A 56 -2.65 -4.75 2.72
CA VAL A 56 -1.55 -4.45 1.79
C VAL A 56 -0.89 -3.15 2.25
N SER A 57 -0.24 -3.19 3.42
CA SER A 57 0.30 -2.01 4.11
C SER A 57 1.84 -1.91 4.11
N GLY A 58 2.52 -2.88 3.50
CA GLY A 58 3.98 -2.99 3.60
C GLY A 58 4.50 -3.28 5.01
N GLY A 59 3.61 -3.74 5.92
CA GLY A 59 3.94 -3.93 7.33
C GLY A 59 3.99 -2.61 8.09
N PHE A 60 3.04 -1.71 7.86
CA PHE A 60 2.96 -0.46 8.62
C PHE A 60 2.59 -0.76 10.07
N LYS A 61 3.46 -0.38 11.01
CA LYS A 61 3.28 -0.57 12.47
C LYS A 61 3.10 -2.02 12.93
N ILE A 62 3.84 -2.94 12.31
CA ILE A 62 3.97 -4.33 12.81
C ILE A 62 5.12 -4.49 13.79
#